data_AF-A0A9W8MHG2-F1
#
_entry.id   AF-A0A9W8MHG2-F1
#
_cell.length_a   1.000
_cell.length_b   1.000
_cell.length_c   1.000
_cell.angle_alpha   90.00
_cell.angle_beta   90.00
_cell.angle_gamma   90.00
#
_symmetry.space_group_name_H-M   'P 1'
#
loop_
_entity.id
_entity.type
_entity.pdbx_description
1 polymer ?
#
loop_
_entity_poly.entity_id
_entity_poly.type
_entity_poly.pdbx_seq_one_letter_code
_entity_poly.pdbx_strand_id
1 'polypeptide(L)'
;MWKIDDALSKILGITPAFIRPPYGSYNDLALQAAAFRGQTVVTWDFDSQDSAGASADTSKGLYSQVVEKHPDTILSLNHETSDTTVHQVLAFAIQKLQSAGYKLVSVADCLGQAPYLNTQPPGERDSCVLFQLMIYGQKFLVYPLAYDDRPRQVPEPSALGLPFEDLRLTTPDKVTLACHLMLFSDFYSKLSSPPESEKRLSCMDTGSSSRRASAYSSIGSKMGTKGKERAEEAELVAAGRATIIMFHGNAMTHGDVIDLAAQFLNMGCNVLTVSYRGYGHSTGRPSESGLRIDAQTALDYLTQHPILCQVPIIVFGQSLGGAVAIDLVSRNTTEVSALILENTFMSIPALVRDWPSPIGPLSFLCTQRWPSINRICKISKDVPILMLSGDKDMVVPPKHMRGLWVAARSRGNEQEDDGATCSPFLSFLCKPGRRSKPDVVIDVEAPGGAQADEDEDDLSKLESPASIWNGGDLFQYIAGTGHENTCLDESYWVAIRTFIDRLRLPLIRTYSNQGSST
;
A
#
# COMPACT_ATOMS: atom_id res chain seq x y z
N MET A 1 2.40 -29.35 -8.12
CA MET A 1 3.78 -29.86 -8.09
C MET A 1 4.52 -29.74 -9.42
N TRP A 2 3.89 -29.94 -10.59
CA TRP A 2 4.53 -29.75 -11.92
C TRP A 2 5.36 -28.45 -12.07
N LYS A 3 4.86 -27.33 -11.55
CA LYS A 3 5.56 -26.03 -11.64
C LYS A 3 6.89 -26.02 -10.88
N ILE A 4 7.03 -26.84 -9.84
CA ILE A 4 8.26 -26.95 -9.05
C ILE A 4 9.27 -27.78 -9.83
N ASP A 5 8.88 -28.94 -10.37
CA ASP A 5 9.77 -29.77 -11.18
C ASP A 5 10.23 -29.04 -12.45
N ASP A 6 9.31 -28.32 -13.12
CA ASP A 6 9.62 -27.46 -14.26
C ASP A 6 10.58 -26.34 -13.88
N ALA A 7 10.40 -25.71 -12.71
CA ALA A 7 11.30 -24.68 -12.21
C ALA A 7 12.70 -25.25 -11.87
N LEU A 8 12.78 -26.39 -11.17
CA LEU A 8 14.05 -27.05 -10.84
C LEU A 8 14.79 -27.49 -12.11
N SER A 9 14.06 -28.03 -13.09
CA SER A 9 14.62 -28.42 -14.38
C SER A 9 15.14 -27.23 -15.17
N LYS A 10 14.41 -26.10 -15.18
CA LYS A 10 14.84 -24.87 -15.86
C LYS A 10 16.00 -24.16 -15.16
N ILE A 11 15.93 -24.02 -13.84
CA ILE A 11 16.87 -23.20 -13.07
C ILE A 11 18.16 -23.97 -12.79
N LEU A 12 18.03 -25.20 -12.30
CA LEU A 12 19.15 -26.00 -11.81
C LEU A 12 19.55 -27.10 -12.79
N GLY A 13 18.75 -27.35 -13.82
CA GLY A 13 19.01 -28.43 -14.77
C GLY A 13 18.75 -29.82 -14.18
N ILE A 14 17.95 -29.95 -13.13
CA ILE A 14 17.74 -31.25 -12.46
C ILE A 14 16.26 -31.60 -12.33
N THR A 15 15.96 -32.89 -12.40
CA THR A 15 14.65 -33.44 -12.03
C THR A 15 14.84 -34.38 -10.83
N PRO A 16 14.32 -34.06 -9.63
CA PRO A 16 14.49 -34.89 -8.44
C PRO A 16 13.91 -36.30 -8.63
N ALA A 17 14.64 -37.32 -8.19
CA ALA A 17 14.14 -38.70 -8.14
C ALA A 17 13.33 -39.00 -6.88
N PHE A 18 13.46 -38.18 -5.84
CA PHE A 18 12.80 -38.38 -4.55
C PHE A 18 11.90 -37.20 -4.21
N ILE A 19 10.75 -37.49 -3.61
CA ILE A 19 9.87 -36.49 -3.03
C ILE A 19 9.43 -36.90 -1.64
N ARG A 20 9.47 -35.96 -0.70
CA ARG A 20 8.85 -36.12 0.62
C ARG A 20 7.52 -35.35 0.62
N PRO A 21 6.37 -36.03 0.82
CA PRO A 21 5.09 -35.36 0.95
C PRO A 21 5.09 -34.41 2.16
N PRO A 22 4.33 -33.30 2.11
CA PRO A 22 4.14 -32.44 3.27
C PRO A 22 3.66 -33.25 4.48
N TYR A 23 4.33 -33.06 5.63
CA TYR A 23 4.05 -33.79 6.87
C TYR A 23 4.16 -35.32 6.77
N GLY A 24 4.76 -35.86 5.71
CA GLY A 24 4.78 -37.31 5.44
C GLY A 24 3.42 -37.89 5.06
N SER A 25 2.39 -37.06 4.85
CA SER A 25 1.03 -37.50 4.54
C SER A 25 0.88 -37.82 3.05
N TYR A 26 0.44 -39.04 2.73
CA TYR A 26 0.17 -39.47 1.36
C TYR A 26 -1.08 -40.35 1.28
N ASN A 27 -1.62 -40.48 0.06
CA ASN A 27 -2.70 -41.39 -0.31
C ASN A 27 -2.39 -41.99 -1.69
N ASP A 28 -3.24 -42.88 -2.19
CA ASP A 28 -3.05 -43.54 -3.48
C ASP A 28 -2.88 -42.55 -4.64
N LEU A 29 -3.60 -41.42 -4.61
CA LEU A 29 -3.47 -40.39 -5.62
C LEU A 29 -2.08 -39.73 -5.60
N ALA A 30 -1.55 -39.44 -4.42
CA ALA A 30 -0.20 -38.87 -4.26
C ALA A 30 0.88 -39.87 -4.73
N LEU A 31 0.73 -41.14 -4.39
CA LEU A 31 1.64 -42.21 -4.83
C LEU A 31 1.59 -42.39 -6.36
N GLN A 32 0.39 -42.43 -6.95
CA GLN A 32 0.21 -42.51 -8.40
C GLN A 32 0.80 -41.29 -9.10
N ALA A 33 0.63 -40.10 -8.54
CA ALA A 33 1.16 -38.87 -9.10
C ALA A 33 2.70 -38.82 -9.04
N ALA A 34 3.32 -39.34 -7.98
CA ALA A 34 4.77 -39.48 -7.88
C ALA A 34 5.29 -40.55 -8.87
N ALA A 35 4.62 -41.71 -8.92
CA ALA A 35 4.97 -42.79 -9.84
C ALA A 35 4.86 -42.37 -11.32
N PHE A 36 3.83 -41.62 -11.69
CA PHE A 36 3.69 -41.06 -13.05
C PHE A 36 4.85 -40.13 -13.43
N ARG A 37 5.52 -39.53 -12.44
CA ARG A 37 6.70 -38.68 -12.63
C ARG A 37 8.02 -39.45 -12.52
N GLY A 38 7.98 -40.75 -12.29
CA GLY A 38 9.16 -41.57 -12.00
C GLY A 38 9.80 -41.27 -10.64
N GLN A 39 9.08 -40.59 -9.74
CA GLN A 39 9.60 -40.19 -8.43
C GLN A 39 9.26 -41.23 -7.36
N THR A 40 10.22 -41.48 -6.48
CA THR A 40 10.06 -42.29 -5.28
C THR A 40 9.63 -41.41 -4.10
N VAL A 41 8.53 -41.79 -3.44
CA VAL A 41 8.10 -41.15 -2.20
C VAL A 41 8.97 -41.64 -1.05
N VAL A 42 9.57 -40.71 -0.31
CA VAL A 42 10.44 -41.03 0.84
C VAL A 42 9.92 -40.36 2.10
N THR A 43 9.83 -41.15 3.17
CA THR A 43 9.56 -40.70 4.54
C THR A 43 10.79 -41.00 5.43
N TRP A 44 10.62 -40.99 6.75
CA TRP A 44 11.70 -41.19 7.71
C TRP A 44 11.44 -42.43 8.57
N ASP A 45 12.51 -43.05 9.05
CA ASP A 45 12.48 -44.14 10.04
C ASP A 45 12.54 -43.60 11.47
N PHE A 46 13.07 -42.38 11.61
CA PHE A 46 13.35 -41.73 12.87
C PHE A 46 12.93 -40.25 12.82
N ASP A 47 12.22 -39.80 13.86
CA ASP A 47 11.80 -38.40 14.03
C ASP A 47 12.44 -37.83 15.30
N SER A 48 13.16 -36.71 15.18
CA SER A 48 13.74 -36.01 16.33
C SER A 48 12.69 -35.35 17.23
N GLN A 49 11.44 -35.23 16.73
CA GLN A 49 10.31 -34.54 17.36
C GLN A 49 10.55 -33.05 17.66
N ASP A 50 11.58 -32.47 17.07
CA ASP A 50 11.93 -31.05 17.27
C ASP A 50 10.81 -30.08 16.87
N SER A 51 10.07 -30.38 15.80
CA SER A 51 8.91 -29.60 15.37
C SER A 51 7.62 -29.89 16.15
N ALA A 52 7.59 -30.99 16.91
CA ALA A 52 6.48 -31.34 17.81
C ALA A 52 6.65 -30.73 19.21
N GLY A 53 7.68 -29.90 19.42
CA GLY A 53 7.94 -29.21 20.69
C GLY A 53 8.85 -29.98 21.64
N ALA A 54 9.54 -31.02 21.19
CA ALA A 54 10.55 -31.70 21.99
C ALA A 54 11.70 -30.75 22.36
N SER A 55 12.20 -30.86 23.60
CA SER A 55 13.41 -30.15 24.00
C SER A 55 14.66 -30.75 23.32
N ALA A 56 15.73 -29.97 23.22
CA ALA A 56 17.00 -30.45 22.67
C ALA A 56 17.49 -31.74 23.34
N ASP A 57 17.36 -31.83 24.67
CA ASP A 57 17.79 -33.01 25.42
C ASP A 57 16.89 -34.23 25.16
N THR A 58 15.59 -33.99 24.93
CA THR A 58 14.67 -35.05 24.50
C THR A 58 15.09 -35.61 23.15
N SER A 59 15.34 -34.74 22.16
CA SER A 59 15.79 -35.15 20.82
C SER A 59 17.15 -35.84 20.85
N LYS A 60 18.12 -35.37 21.65
CA LYS A 60 19.40 -36.07 21.87
C LYS A 60 19.20 -37.45 22.50
N GLY A 61 18.26 -37.57 23.43
CA GLY A 61 17.86 -38.84 24.03
C GLY A 61 17.32 -39.81 22.99
N LEU A 62 16.45 -39.36 22.10
CA LEU A 62 15.91 -40.15 20.98
C LEU A 62 17.02 -40.65 20.04
N TYR A 63 18.00 -39.79 19.72
CA TYR A 63 19.17 -40.21 18.93
C TYR A 63 20.03 -41.27 19.64
N SER A 64 20.15 -41.20 20.97
CA SER A 64 20.86 -42.23 21.73
C SER A 64 20.13 -43.56 21.67
N GLN A 65 18.80 -43.53 21.85
CA GLN A 65 17.95 -44.73 21.80
C GLN A 65 17.93 -45.39 20.41
N VAL A 66 17.90 -44.63 19.32
CA VAL A 66 17.91 -45.23 17.97
C VAL A 66 19.26 -45.89 17.67
N VAL A 67 20.37 -45.29 18.12
CA VAL A 67 21.72 -45.86 17.95
C VAL A 67 21.89 -47.14 18.77
N GLU A 68 21.35 -47.21 19.98
CA GLU A 68 21.37 -48.42 20.82
C GLU A 68 20.64 -49.61 20.19
N LYS A 69 19.70 -49.36 19.27
CA LYS A 69 19.02 -50.43 18.52
C LYS A 69 19.86 -51.00 17.37
N HIS A 70 20.98 -50.37 17.04
CA HIS A 70 21.88 -50.76 15.95
C HIS A 70 21.17 -51.06 14.60
N PRO A 71 20.27 -50.19 14.09
CA PRO A 71 19.67 -50.40 12.77
C PRO A 71 20.73 -50.32 11.66
N ASP A 72 20.54 -51.04 10.55
CA ASP A 72 21.49 -50.99 9.42
C ASP A 72 21.52 -49.60 8.74
N THR A 73 20.38 -48.91 8.70
CA THR A 73 20.20 -47.58 8.11
C THR A 73 19.30 -46.70 8.98
N ILE A 74 19.48 -45.38 8.90
CA ILE A 74 18.63 -44.40 9.59
C ILE A 74 18.31 -43.25 8.64
N LEU A 75 17.04 -43.10 8.25
CA LEU A 75 16.52 -41.87 7.65
C LEU A 75 15.91 -40.98 8.73
N SER A 76 16.63 -39.92 9.11
CA SER A 76 16.21 -39.01 10.18
C SER A 76 15.43 -37.79 9.65
N LEU A 77 14.30 -37.48 10.26
CA LEU A 77 13.63 -36.19 10.13
C LEU A 77 14.12 -35.23 11.23
N ASN A 78 14.56 -34.04 10.82
CA ASN A 78 14.88 -32.90 11.67
C ASN A 78 14.34 -31.62 11.01
N HIS A 79 14.12 -30.56 11.78
CA HIS A 79 13.60 -29.28 11.28
C HIS A 79 14.61 -28.14 11.49
N GLU A 80 15.19 -27.68 10.39
CA GLU A 80 16.24 -26.64 10.31
C GLU A 80 15.79 -25.26 10.77
N THR A 81 14.48 -25.03 10.94
CA THR A 81 13.93 -23.77 11.46
C THR A 81 13.94 -23.68 12.98
N SER A 82 14.25 -24.78 13.69
CA SER A 82 14.40 -24.79 15.15
C SER A 82 15.84 -24.51 15.54
N ASP A 83 16.08 -23.38 16.21
CA ASP A 83 17.41 -22.92 16.66
C ASP A 83 18.17 -24.02 17.45
N THR A 84 17.46 -24.68 18.36
CA THR A 84 18.02 -25.78 19.16
C THR A 84 18.40 -27.01 18.33
N THR A 85 17.70 -27.26 17.22
CA THR A 85 18.01 -28.36 16.31
C THR A 85 19.32 -28.11 15.60
N VAL A 86 19.46 -26.90 15.02
CA VAL A 86 20.65 -26.47 14.28
C VAL A 86 21.89 -26.45 15.17
N HIS A 87 21.78 -25.85 16.35
CA HIS A 87 22.95 -25.55 17.19
C HIS A 87 23.24 -26.59 18.27
N GLN A 88 22.31 -27.48 18.61
CA GLN A 88 22.50 -28.44 19.70
C GLN A 88 22.26 -29.89 19.25
N VAL A 89 21.10 -30.19 18.66
CA VAL A 89 20.71 -31.57 18.34
C VAL A 89 21.59 -32.15 17.24
N LEU A 90 21.78 -31.43 16.13
CA LEU A 90 22.57 -31.94 15.00
C LEU A 90 24.05 -32.18 15.37
N ALA A 91 24.66 -31.27 16.14
CA ALA A 91 26.04 -31.44 16.59
C ALA A 91 26.21 -32.73 17.41
N PHE A 92 25.29 -33.00 18.34
CA PHE A 92 25.26 -34.24 19.11
C PHE A 92 24.98 -35.47 18.24
N ALA A 93 23.95 -35.40 17.39
CA ALA A 93 23.52 -36.52 16.54
C ALA A 93 24.62 -36.98 15.60
N ILE A 94 25.31 -36.04 14.94
CA ILE A 94 26.44 -36.32 14.04
C ILE A 94 27.53 -37.10 14.79
N GLN A 95 27.95 -36.60 15.95
CA GLN A 95 28.99 -37.27 16.76
C GLN A 95 28.56 -38.66 17.22
N LYS A 96 27.31 -38.79 17.71
CA LYS A 96 26.77 -40.05 18.23
C LYS A 96 26.67 -41.10 17.13
N LEU A 97 26.16 -40.73 15.96
CA LEU A 97 26.02 -41.61 14.79
C LEU A 97 27.38 -42.04 14.25
N GLN A 98 28.32 -41.11 14.08
CA GLN A 98 29.67 -41.43 13.61
C GLN A 98 30.42 -42.33 14.59
N SER A 99 30.29 -42.08 15.90
CA SER A 99 30.89 -42.93 16.94
C SER A 99 30.33 -44.35 16.96
N ALA A 100 29.10 -44.52 16.46
CA ALA A 100 28.45 -45.82 16.29
C ALA A 100 28.75 -46.48 14.93
N GLY A 101 29.59 -45.87 14.09
CA GLY A 101 30.02 -46.42 12.81
C GLY A 101 29.16 -46.04 11.60
N TYR A 102 28.15 -45.18 11.78
CA TYR A 102 27.32 -44.72 10.66
C TYR A 102 28.07 -43.71 9.78
N LYS A 103 27.82 -43.78 8.47
CA LYS A 103 28.23 -42.77 7.50
C LYS A 103 27.05 -41.85 7.19
N LEU A 104 27.27 -40.54 7.30
CA LEU A 104 26.27 -39.54 6.91
C LEU A 104 26.33 -39.35 5.39
N VAL A 105 25.22 -39.65 4.72
CA VAL A 105 25.11 -39.64 3.26
C VAL A 105 23.78 -39.05 2.82
N SER A 106 23.61 -38.80 1.52
CA SER A 106 22.31 -38.37 0.98
C SER A 106 21.28 -39.51 1.05
N VAL A 107 19.99 -39.17 0.95
CA VAL A 107 18.91 -40.17 0.85
C VAL A 107 19.15 -41.12 -0.33
N ALA A 108 19.62 -40.59 -1.46
CA ALA A 108 19.91 -41.36 -2.66
C ALA A 108 21.01 -42.41 -2.41
N ASP A 109 22.11 -42.00 -1.75
CA ASP A 109 23.19 -42.89 -1.38
C ASP A 109 22.75 -43.94 -0.34
N CYS A 110 21.94 -43.52 0.64
CA CYS A 110 21.40 -44.42 1.67
C CYS A 110 20.53 -45.53 1.05
N LEU A 111 19.77 -45.19 0.00
CA LEU A 111 18.91 -46.13 -0.72
C LEU A 111 19.60 -46.83 -1.90
N GLY A 112 20.86 -46.51 -2.20
CA GLY A 112 21.60 -47.07 -3.34
C GLY A 112 21.01 -46.69 -4.71
N GLN A 113 20.44 -45.50 -4.83
CA GLN A 113 19.71 -45.02 -6.01
C GLN A 113 20.28 -43.69 -6.53
N ALA A 114 19.93 -43.31 -7.76
CA ALA A 114 20.33 -42.03 -8.33
C ALA A 114 19.50 -40.87 -7.73
N PRO A 115 20.12 -39.73 -7.36
CA PRO A 115 19.41 -38.59 -6.75
C PRO A 115 18.47 -37.86 -7.72
N TYR A 116 18.72 -37.97 -9.02
CA TYR A 116 18.00 -37.25 -10.06
C TYR A 116 17.60 -38.20 -11.20
N LEU A 117 16.41 -37.98 -11.75
CA LEU A 117 15.92 -38.70 -12.94
C LEU A 117 16.57 -38.19 -14.22
N ASN A 118 16.87 -36.89 -14.25
CA ASN A 118 17.55 -36.25 -15.35
C ASN A 118 18.44 -35.12 -14.84
N THR A 119 19.56 -34.91 -15.53
CA THR A 119 20.51 -33.83 -15.29
C THR A 119 20.90 -33.20 -16.62
N GLN A 120 20.83 -31.88 -16.71
CA GLN A 120 21.23 -31.05 -17.82
C GLN A 120 21.98 -29.82 -17.28
N PRO A 121 22.71 -29.07 -18.12
CA PRO A 121 23.25 -27.78 -17.70
C PRO A 121 22.13 -26.89 -17.13
N PRO A 122 22.39 -26.13 -16.04
CA PRO A 122 21.47 -25.13 -15.54
C PRO A 122 21.04 -24.18 -16.66
N GLY A 123 19.78 -23.77 -16.68
CA GLY A 123 19.31 -22.80 -17.67
C GLY A 123 20.01 -21.46 -17.51
N GLU A 124 20.26 -20.79 -18.63
CA GLU A 124 20.70 -19.39 -18.59
C GLU A 124 19.57 -18.51 -18.10
N ARG A 125 19.91 -17.55 -17.22
CA ARG A 125 18.94 -16.58 -16.72
C ARG A 125 18.42 -15.77 -17.92
N ASP A 126 17.10 -15.76 -18.11
CA ASP A 126 16.45 -15.06 -19.23
C ASP A 126 17.05 -13.67 -19.43
N SER A 127 17.61 -13.44 -20.62
CA SER A 127 18.43 -12.27 -20.95
C SER A 127 17.66 -10.94 -21.03
N CYS A 128 16.33 -10.98 -20.93
CA CYS A 128 15.50 -9.77 -21.00
C CYS A 128 14.92 -9.38 -19.64
N VAL A 129 15.83 -8.99 -18.73
CA VAL A 129 15.49 -8.40 -17.42
C VAL A 129 14.49 -7.25 -17.56
N LEU A 130 14.59 -6.45 -18.63
CA LEU A 130 13.67 -5.34 -18.88
C LEU A 130 12.24 -5.80 -19.20
N PHE A 131 12.07 -6.83 -20.03
CA PHE A 131 10.75 -7.38 -20.36
C PHE A 131 10.13 -8.12 -19.17
N GLN A 132 10.94 -8.84 -18.39
CA GLN A 132 10.49 -9.44 -17.13
C GLN A 132 10.13 -8.38 -16.08
N LEU A 133 10.89 -7.29 -15.93
CA LEU A 133 10.52 -6.17 -15.07
C LEU A 133 9.22 -5.51 -15.55
N MET A 134 9.04 -5.34 -16.86
CA MET A 134 7.82 -4.76 -17.41
C MET A 134 6.60 -5.70 -17.38
N ILE A 135 6.75 -7.01 -17.25
CA ILE A 135 5.60 -7.93 -17.16
C ILE A 135 5.36 -8.39 -15.72
N TYR A 136 6.41 -8.81 -15.04
CA TYR A 136 6.36 -9.42 -13.71
C TYR A 136 6.85 -8.47 -12.59
N GLY A 137 7.68 -7.49 -12.92
CA GLY A 137 8.26 -6.53 -11.97
C GLY A 137 7.54 -5.19 -11.84
N GLN A 138 6.44 -4.94 -12.56
CA GLN A 138 5.77 -3.64 -12.52
C GLN A 138 5.32 -3.26 -11.11
N LYS A 139 4.85 -4.23 -10.32
CA LYS A 139 4.47 -3.99 -8.94
C LYS A 139 5.66 -3.56 -8.09
N PHE A 140 6.85 -4.06 -8.38
CA PHE A 140 8.08 -3.61 -7.72
C PHE A 140 8.43 -2.16 -8.09
N LEU A 141 8.27 -1.78 -9.37
CA LEU A 141 8.55 -0.41 -9.82
C LEU A 141 7.52 0.61 -9.32
N VAL A 142 6.24 0.22 -9.31
CA VAL A 142 5.14 1.11 -8.91
C VAL A 142 4.99 1.15 -7.39
N TYR A 143 5.32 0.07 -6.70
CA TYR A 143 5.18 -0.05 -5.25
C TYR A 143 6.51 -0.46 -4.57
N PRO A 144 7.60 0.29 -4.78
CA PRO A 144 8.95 -0.15 -4.40
C PRO A 144 9.08 -0.39 -2.89
N LEU A 145 8.52 0.52 -2.09
CA LEU A 145 8.51 0.39 -0.64
C LEU A 145 7.47 -0.64 -0.16
N ALA A 146 6.94 -1.53 -0.98
CA ALA A 146 6.30 -2.74 -0.47
C ALA A 146 7.26 -3.94 -0.45
N TYR A 147 8.38 -3.85 -1.17
CA TYR A 147 9.33 -4.93 -1.39
C TYR A 147 10.72 -4.65 -0.80
N ASP A 148 10.89 -3.57 -0.03
CA ASP A 148 12.11 -3.38 0.76
C ASP A 148 12.12 -4.40 1.91
N ASP A 149 13.12 -5.28 1.92
CA ASP A 149 13.31 -6.40 2.86
C ASP A 149 13.84 -5.94 4.24
N ARG A 150 14.21 -4.66 4.39
CA ARG A 150 14.72 -4.14 5.67
C ARG A 150 13.58 -3.92 6.67
N PRO A 151 13.81 -4.10 7.99
CA PRO A 151 12.85 -3.70 9.01
C PRO A 151 12.57 -2.20 8.85
N ARG A 152 11.38 -1.84 8.38
CA ARG A 152 11.00 -0.45 8.21
C ARG A 152 10.70 0.12 9.58
N GLN A 153 11.53 1.05 10.05
CA GLN A 153 11.11 1.95 11.11
C GLN A 153 10.09 2.90 10.51
N VAL A 154 8.81 2.68 10.84
CA VAL A 154 7.74 3.59 10.47
C VAL A 154 7.70 4.69 11.53
N PRO A 155 7.87 5.97 11.17
CA PRO A 155 7.73 7.06 12.14
C PRO A 155 6.35 7.04 12.81
N GLU A 156 6.32 7.26 14.11
CA GLU A 156 5.08 7.36 14.89
C GLU A 156 4.77 8.81 15.25
N PRO A 157 3.49 9.22 15.37
CA PRO A 157 3.14 10.59 15.74
C PRO A 157 3.66 10.99 17.13
N SER A 158 3.89 10.00 18.01
CA SER A 158 4.54 10.17 19.30
C SER A 158 5.92 10.84 19.21
N ALA A 159 6.67 10.64 18.12
CA ALA A 159 7.98 11.23 17.90
C ALA A 159 7.93 12.77 17.79
N LEU A 160 6.83 13.32 17.31
CA LEU A 160 6.54 14.76 17.28
C LEU A 160 5.71 15.22 18.49
N GLY A 161 5.46 14.32 19.44
CA GLY A 161 4.57 14.58 20.56
C GLY A 161 3.10 14.72 20.16
N LEU A 162 2.67 14.17 19.04
CA LEU A 162 1.26 14.20 18.63
C LEU A 162 0.51 13.04 19.29
N PRO A 163 -0.66 13.28 19.91
CA PRO A 163 -1.53 12.21 20.37
C PRO A 163 -2.17 11.49 19.17
N PHE A 164 -2.21 10.16 19.21
CA PHE A 164 -2.78 9.34 18.15
C PHE A 164 -3.29 8.00 18.68
N GLU A 165 -4.18 7.37 17.92
CA GLU A 165 -4.57 5.98 18.04
C GLU A 165 -3.90 5.16 16.93
N ASP A 166 -3.21 4.09 17.31
CA ASP A 166 -2.66 3.09 16.37
C ASP A 166 -3.77 2.13 15.95
N LEU A 167 -4.24 2.28 14.70
CA LEU A 167 -5.36 1.54 14.16
C LEU A 167 -4.91 0.40 13.26
N ARG A 168 -5.67 -0.71 13.32
CA ARG A 168 -5.51 -1.88 12.46
C ARG A 168 -6.83 -2.17 11.76
N LEU A 169 -6.97 -1.68 10.53
CA LEU A 169 -8.18 -1.87 9.73
C LEU A 169 -8.09 -3.18 8.97
N THR A 170 -9.13 -4.01 9.00
CA THR A 170 -9.16 -5.26 8.24
C THR A 170 -10.01 -5.09 6.99
N THR A 171 -9.42 -5.27 5.82
CA THR A 171 -10.10 -5.20 4.55
C THR A 171 -11.05 -6.39 4.35
N PRO A 172 -12.04 -6.30 3.44
CA PRO A 172 -12.92 -7.42 3.10
C PRO A 172 -12.17 -8.69 2.66
N ASP A 173 -11.02 -8.53 1.99
CA ASP A 173 -10.13 -9.62 1.56
C ASP A 173 -9.08 -10.03 2.61
N LYS A 174 -9.31 -9.69 3.89
CA LYS A 174 -8.55 -10.13 5.07
C LYS A 174 -7.10 -9.63 5.12
N VAL A 175 -6.82 -8.49 4.49
CA VAL A 175 -5.57 -7.76 4.66
C VAL A 175 -5.71 -6.81 5.86
N THR A 176 -4.66 -6.67 6.65
CA THR A 176 -4.63 -5.73 7.78
C THR A 176 -3.84 -4.50 7.38
N LEU A 177 -4.45 -3.33 7.49
CA LEU A 177 -3.84 -2.04 7.22
C LEU A 177 -3.41 -1.37 8.51
N ALA A 178 -2.19 -0.84 8.53
CA ALA A 178 -1.70 0.03 9.58
C ALA A 178 -2.09 1.48 9.30
N CYS A 179 -2.68 2.14 10.29
CA CYS A 179 -3.14 3.52 10.20
C CYS A 179 -2.89 4.26 11.50
N HIS A 180 -2.72 5.58 11.43
CA HIS A 180 -2.76 6.45 12.62
C HIS A 180 -3.97 7.36 12.54
N LEU A 181 -4.80 7.35 13.59
CA LEU A 181 -5.89 8.32 13.76
C LEU A 181 -5.47 9.37 14.78
N MET A 182 -5.47 10.63 14.36
CA MET A 182 -5.14 11.77 15.20
C MET A 182 -6.38 12.67 15.31
N LEU A 183 -6.90 12.83 16.51
CA LEU A 183 -8.04 13.69 16.78
C LEU A 183 -7.58 15.09 17.18
N PHE A 184 -8.22 16.11 16.62
CA PHE A 184 -7.90 17.50 16.95
C PHE A 184 -8.14 17.80 18.44
N SER A 185 -9.16 17.19 19.04
CA SER A 185 -9.49 17.38 20.46
C SER A 185 -8.35 16.97 21.39
N ASP A 186 -7.71 15.84 21.13
CA ASP A 186 -6.56 15.37 21.91
C ASP A 186 -5.36 16.31 21.75
N PHE A 187 -5.09 16.73 20.51
CA PHE A 187 -4.03 17.69 20.19
C PHE A 187 -4.25 19.04 20.90
N TYR A 188 -5.47 19.58 20.83
CA TYR A 188 -5.85 20.82 21.51
C TYR A 188 -5.71 20.71 23.02
N SER A 189 -6.17 19.61 23.62
CA SER A 189 -6.08 19.39 25.06
C SER A 189 -4.63 19.38 25.58
N LYS A 190 -3.69 18.92 24.74
CA LYS A 190 -2.26 18.91 25.04
C LYS A 190 -1.68 20.33 25.00
N LEU A 191 -2.00 21.11 23.98
CA LEU A 191 -1.60 22.53 23.87
C LEU A 191 -2.13 23.39 25.02
N SER A 192 -3.37 23.14 25.47
CA SER A 192 -4.00 23.88 26.57
C SER A 192 -3.54 23.42 27.96
N SER A 193 -2.74 22.37 28.07
CA SER A 193 -2.21 21.90 29.35
C SER A 193 -0.90 22.61 29.72
N PRO A 194 -0.70 23.03 30.98
CA PRO A 194 0.52 23.73 31.38
C PRO A 194 1.77 22.87 31.14
N PRO A 195 2.92 23.49 30.80
CA PRO A 195 4.15 22.78 30.47
C PRO A 195 4.60 21.85 31.61
N GLU A 196 5.20 20.70 31.26
CA GLU A 196 5.62 19.66 32.21
C GLU A 196 6.54 20.15 33.34
N SER A 197 7.21 21.30 33.18
CA SER A 197 7.98 21.95 34.24
C SER A 197 7.14 22.35 35.46
N GLU A 198 5.83 22.56 35.30
CA GLU A 198 4.92 22.87 36.42
C GLU A 198 4.29 21.61 37.06
N LYS A 199 4.30 20.47 36.35
CA LYS A 199 3.78 19.19 36.89
C LYS A 199 4.73 18.51 37.87
N ARG A 200 6.02 18.89 37.90
CA ARG A 200 7.02 18.30 38.80
C ARG A 200 6.87 18.69 40.28
N LEU A 201 5.90 19.55 40.64
CA LEU A 201 5.66 19.91 42.04
C LEU A 201 4.55 19.11 42.73
N SER A 202 3.96 18.10 42.08
CA SER A 202 3.01 17.21 42.77
C SER A 202 3.15 15.76 42.29
N CYS A 203 3.40 14.89 43.28
CA CYS A 203 3.37 13.42 43.33
C CYS A 203 4.48 12.62 42.62
N MET A 204 5.42 12.14 43.44
CA MET A 204 5.96 10.78 43.38
C MET A 204 4.80 9.78 43.59
N ASP A 205 4.58 8.83 42.68
CA ASP A 205 4.74 7.38 42.95
C ASP A 205 4.51 6.50 41.70
N THR A 206 5.01 5.27 41.81
CA THR A 206 5.34 4.20 40.86
C THR A 206 4.38 3.77 39.73
N GLY A 207 4.96 3.46 38.56
CA GLY A 207 4.97 2.11 37.99
C GLY A 207 3.95 1.69 36.91
N SER A 208 4.48 1.07 35.86
CA SER A 208 3.86 0.14 34.88
C SER A 208 3.26 0.69 33.59
N SER A 209 3.93 0.30 32.50
CA SER A 209 3.56 0.38 31.09
C SER A 209 2.50 -0.66 30.68
N SER A 210 1.93 -0.44 29.48
CA SER A 210 1.21 -1.40 28.62
C SER A 210 -0.31 -1.57 28.82
N ARG A 211 -1.02 -1.46 27.66
CA ARG A 211 -2.42 -1.82 27.33
C ARG A 211 -3.51 -0.76 27.55
N ARG A 212 -3.83 -0.03 26.47
CA ARG A 212 -5.18 0.48 26.19
C ARG A 212 -5.51 0.22 24.72
N ALA A 213 -5.94 -1.00 24.44
CA ALA A 213 -6.73 -1.33 23.27
C ALA A 213 -8.10 -1.79 23.79
N SER A 214 -9.18 -1.34 23.14
CA SER A 214 -10.59 -1.56 23.51
C SER A 214 -11.12 -0.66 24.63
N ALA A 215 -11.45 0.59 24.30
CA ALA A 215 -12.13 1.46 25.26
C ALA A 215 -12.97 2.57 24.59
N TYR A 216 -13.94 2.24 23.73
CA TYR A 216 -15.01 3.18 23.36
C TYR A 216 -16.43 2.60 23.40
N SER A 217 -16.63 1.36 23.89
CA SER A 217 -17.97 0.85 24.24
C SER A 217 -18.16 0.50 25.72
N SER A 218 -17.09 0.52 26.53
CA SER A 218 -17.09 0.03 27.93
C SER A 218 -16.65 1.06 28.97
N ILE A 219 -16.39 2.31 28.58
CA ILE A 219 -15.90 3.38 29.48
C ILE A 219 -17.02 4.02 30.35
N GLY A 220 -18.29 3.81 30.03
CA GLY A 220 -19.40 4.47 30.74
C GLY A 220 -19.53 4.19 32.24
N SER A 221 -18.87 3.14 32.77
CA SER A 221 -19.14 2.65 34.13
C SER A 221 -18.08 3.01 35.19
N LYS A 222 -16.89 3.56 34.83
CA LYS A 222 -15.81 3.82 35.81
C LYS A 222 -15.06 5.16 35.65
N MET A 223 -15.69 6.21 35.12
CA MET A 223 -15.15 7.57 35.19
C MET A 223 -15.98 8.44 36.14
N GLY A 224 -15.28 9.16 37.04
CA GLY A 224 -15.89 10.22 37.84
C GLY A 224 -16.44 11.34 36.95
N THR A 225 -17.37 12.14 37.47
CA THR A 225 -18.11 13.18 36.74
C THR A 225 -17.24 14.10 35.90
N LYS A 226 -16.12 14.62 36.45
CA LYS A 226 -15.16 15.47 35.71
C LYS A 226 -14.46 14.76 34.54
N GLY A 227 -14.26 13.45 34.62
CA GLY A 227 -13.64 12.66 33.55
C GLY A 227 -14.61 12.40 32.40
N LYS A 228 -15.90 12.23 32.70
CA LYS A 228 -16.97 12.12 31.70
C LYS A 228 -17.19 13.43 30.95
N GLU A 229 -17.30 14.55 31.67
CA GLU A 229 -17.49 15.88 31.06
C GLU A 229 -16.36 16.22 30.07
N ARG A 230 -15.10 15.92 30.43
CA ARG A 230 -13.96 16.19 29.56
C ARG A 230 -13.87 15.26 28.34
N ALA A 231 -14.31 14.01 28.48
CA ALA A 231 -14.39 13.07 27.36
C ALA A 231 -15.50 13.47 26.39
N GLU A 232 -16.67 13.86 26.90
CA GLU A 232 -17.79 14.39 26.11
C GLU A 232 -17.42 15.69 25.39
N GLU A 233 -16.69 16.61 26.05
CA GLU A 233 -16.18 17.82 25.42
C GLU A 233 -15.17 17.54 24.30
N ALA A 234 -14.23 16.59 24.51
CA ALA A 234 -13.28 16.19 23.48
C ALA A 234 -13.97 15.52 22.28
N GLU A 235 -14.99 14.71 22.53
CA GLU A 235 -15.84 14.08 21.51
C GLU A 235 -16.62 15.14 20.72
N LEU A 236 -17.22 16.12 21.38
CA LEU A 236 -17.91 17.25 20.74
C LEU A 236 -16.96 18.12 19.90
N VAL A 237 -15.74 18.38 20.39
CA VAL A 237 -14.74 19.12 19.62
C VAL A 237 -14.33 18.34 18.37
N ALA A 238 -14.09 17.04 18.47
CA ALA A 238 -13.77 16.20 17.31
C ALA A 238 -14.93 16.12 16.30
N ALA A 239 -16.16 15.99 16.79
CA ALA A 239 -17.40 16.01 15.99
C ALA A 239 -17.67 17.36 15.32
N GLY A 240 -16.96 18.42 15.72
CA GLY A 240 -17.03 19.72 15.07
C GLY A 240 -16.04 19.92 13.92
N ARG A 241 -15.12 18.97 13.65
CA ARG A 241 -13.97 19.17 12.74
C ARG A 241 -13.98 18.20 11.56
N ALA A 242 -13.65 18.70 10.37
CA ALA A 242 -13.45 17.86 9.21
C ALA A 242 -12.34 16.81 9.46
N THR A 243 -12.45 15.65 8.82
CA THR A 243 -11.45 14.59 8.89
C THR A 243 -10.72 14.45 7.57
N ILE A 244 -9.38 14.53 7.60
CA ILE A 244 -8.52 14.32 6.43
C ILE A 244 -8.11 12.85 6.35
N ILE A 245 -8.40 12.16 5.25
CA ILE A 245 -7.77 10.88 4.91
C ILE A 245 -6.53 11.17 4.07
N MET A 246 -5.36 10.69 4.48
CA MET A 246 -4.11 10.92 3.76
C MET A 246 -3.60 9.64 3.08
N PHE A 247 -3.50 9.72 1.76
CA PHE A 247 -2.89 8.69 0.90
C PHE A 247 -1.49 9.11 0.46
N HIS A 248 -0.49 8.38 0.95
CA HIS A 248 0.93 8.67 0.71
C HIS A 248 1.41 8.24 -0.69
N GLY A 249 2.57 8.73 -1.12
CA GLY A 249 3.19 8.32 -2.39
C GLY A 249 3.82 6.93 -2.35
N ASN A 250 4.40 6.50 -3.47
CA ASN A 250 4.86 5.13 -3.68
C ASN A 250 6.08 4.70 -2.84
N ALA A 251 6.88 5.66 -2.39
CA ALA A 251 8.10 5.46 -1.60
C ALA A 251 7.94 5.92 -0.14
N MET A 252 6.70 6.03 0.34
CA MET A 252 6.35 6.49 1.69
C MET A 252 5.46 5.47 2.40
N THR A 253 5.22 5.70 3.68
CA THR A 253 4.26 5.01 4.56
C THR A 253 3.36 6.03 5.27
N HIS A 254 2.40 5.54 6.06
CA HIS A 254 1.56 6.37 6.93
C HIS A 254 2.33 7.15 8.01
N GLY A 255 3.57 6.73 8.31
CA GLY A 255 4.46 7.43 9.23
C GLY A 255 5.21 8.58 8.57
N ASP A 256 5.53 8.48 7.27
CA ASP A 256 6.32 9.50 6.57
C ASP A 256 5.54 10.78 6.28
N VAL A 257 4.21 10.75 6.42
CA VAL A 257 3.31 11.90 6.19
C VAL A 257 2.89 12.60 7.50
N ILE A 258 3.48 12.25 8.64
CA ILE A 258 3.07 12.78 9.95
C ILE A 258 3.33 14.29 10.07
N ASP A 259 4.43 14.81 9.52
CA ASP A 259 4.70 16.26 9.52
C ASP A 259 3.61 17.05 8.78
N LEU A 260 3.11 16.49 7.67
CA LEU A 260 1.98 17.06 6.93
C LEU A 260 0.67 16.93 7.74
N ALA A 261 0.46 15.77 8.39
CA ALA A 261 -0.70 15.57 9.27
C ALA A 261 -0.75 16.58 10.43
N ALA A 262 0.42 16.94 10.99
CA ALA A 262 0.53 17.96 12.04
C ALA A 262 0.00 19.32 11.57
N GLN A 263 0.23 19.69 10.31
CA GLN A 263 -0.28 20.94 9.76
C GLN A 263 -1.80 20.92 9.61
N PHE A 264 -2.41 19.80 9.21
CA PHE A 264 -3.86 19.65 9.19
C PHE A 264 -4.48 19.70 10.60
N LEU A 265 -3.83 19.11 11.61
CA LEU A 265 -4.22 19.26 13.01
C LEU A 265 -4.16 20.73 13.46
N ASN A 266 -3.11 21.47 13.08
CA ASN A 266 -3.00 22.92 13.34
C ASN A 266 -4.09 23.75 12.64
N MET A 267 -4.66 23.24 11.54
CA MET A 267 -5.83 23.84 10.88
C MET A 267 -7.17 23.42 11.51
N GLY A 268 -7.13 22.65 12.59
CA GLY A 268 -8.33 22.21 13.29
C GLY A 268 -9.02 21.02 12.64
N CYS A 269 -8.31 20.17 11.89
CA CYS A 269 -8.86 18.95 11.30
C CYS A 269 -8.47 17.72 12.11
N ASN A 270 -9.32 16.68 12.11
CA ASN A 270 -8.88 15.33 12.46
C ASN A 270 -8.09 14.73 11.27
N VAL A 271 -7.20 13.77 11.52
CA VAL A 271 -6.38 13.18 10.46
C VAL A 271 -6.29 11.66 10.60
N LEU A 272 -6.54 10.94 9.51
CA LEU A 272 -6.30 9.51 9.36
C LEU A 272 -5.19 9.30 8.31
N THR A 273 -4.02 8.81 8.74
CA THR A 273 -2.96 8.39 7.80
C THR A 273 -3.04 6.88 7.58
N VAL A 274 -2.89 6.43 6.32
CA VAL A 274 -3.17 5.05 5.92
C VAL A 274 -1.98 4.46 5.17
N SER A 275 -1.49 3.28 5.58
CA SER A 275 -0.54 2.51 4.76
C SER A 275 -1.24 1.46 3.94
N TYR A 276 -0.94 1.45 2.65
CA TYR A 276 -1.42 0.41 1.73
C TYR A 276 -0.96 -0.97 2.15
N ARG A 277 -1.63 -2.02 1.67
CA ARG A 277 -1.18 -3.40 1.81
C ARG A 277 0.28 -3.58 1.35
N GLY A 278 1.09 -4.24 2.18
CA GLY A 278 2.53 -4.44 1.98
C GLY A 278 3.42 -3.25 2.37
N TYR A 279 2.86 -2.10 2.74
CA TYR A 279 3.60 -0.93 3.21
C TYR A 279 3.64 -0.84 4.73
N GLY A 280 4.73 -0.30 5.27
CA GLY A 280 4.91 -0.17 6.72
C GLY A 280 4.59 -1.46 7.47
N HIS A 281 3.66 -1.39 8.42
CA HIS A 281 3.16 -2.54 9.18
C HIS A 281 1.90 -3.20 8.60
N SER A 282 1.44 -2.78 7.42
CA SER A 282 0.32 -3.41 6.72
C SER A 282 0.72 -4.76 6.10
N THR A 283 -0.14 -5.76 6.20
CA THR A 283 0.08 -7.09 5.61
C THR A 283 -0.25 -7.12 4.12
N GLY A 284 -0.07 -8.27 3.46
CA GLY A 284 -0.48 -8.47 2.07
C GLY A 284 0.54 -7.99 1.02
N ARG A 285 0.08 -7.83 -0.22
CA ARG A 285 0.92 -7.42 -1.37
C ARG A 285 0.21 -6.36 -2.22
N PRO A 286 0.90 -5.32 -2.67
CA PRO A 286 0.27 -4.22 -3.38
C PRO A 286 -0.15 -4.61 -4.80
N SER A 287 -1.24 -3.98 -5.22
CA SER A 287 -1.74 -3.99 -6.60
C SER A 287 -2.75 -2.85 -6.72
N GLU A 288 -3.03 -2.39 -7.94
CA GLU A 288 -3.99 -1.32 -8.18
C GLU A 288 -5.36 -1.70 -7.59
N SER A 289 -5.85 -2.91 -7.86
CA SER A 289 -7.11 -3.39 -7.26
C SER A 289 -7.05 -3.49 -5.74
N GLY A 290 -5.91 -3.91 -5.18
CA GLY A 290 -5.72 -4.01 -3.74
C GLY A 290 -5.73 -2.64 -3.05
N LEU A 291 -4.97 -1.67 -3.56
CA LEU A 291 -4.93 -0.31 -3.02
C LEU A 291 -6.30 0.38 -3.09
N ARG A 292 -7.11 0.07 -4.11
CA ARG A 292 -8.51 0.54 -4.19
C ARG A 292 -9.38 -0.01 -3.05
N ILE A 293 -9.20 -1.27 -2.69
CA ILE A 293 -9.87 -1.89 -1.53
C ILE A 293 -9.37 -1.23 -0.24
N ASP A 294 -8.07 -0.96 -0.14
CA ASP A 294 -7.47 -0.34 1.05
C ASP A 294 -8.03 1.06 1.28
N ALA A 295 -8.10 1.87 0.22
CA ALA A 295 -8.68 3.21 0.26
C ALA A 295 -10.16 3.20 0.63
N GLN A 296 -10.94 2.25 0.08
CA GLN A 296 -12.35 2.10 0.44
C GLN A 296 -12.49 1.70 1.91
N THR A 297 -11.65 0.79 2.41
CA THR A 297 -11.68 0.34 3.81
C THR A 297 -11.43 1.50 4.78
N ALA A 298 -10.55 2.44 4.44
CA ALA A 298 -10.31 3.64 5.24
C ALA A 298 -11.52 4.59 5.26
N LEU A 299 -12.19 4.79 4.12
CA LEU A 299 -13.40 5.61 4.03
C LEU A 299 -14.57 4.95 4.79
N ASP A 300 -14.75 3.65 4.62
CA ASP A 300 -15.78 2.85 5.30
C ASP A 300 -15.59 2.93 6.82
N TYR A 301 -14.35 2.89 7.30
CA TYR A 301 -14.05 3.08 8.72
C TYR A 301 -14.54 4.44 9.24
N LEU A 302 -14.26 5.54 8.53
CA LEU A 302 -14.69 6.88 8.95
C LEU A 302 -16.21 7.06 8.87
N THR A 303 -16.84 6.56 7.82
CA THR A 303 -18.31 6.66 7.64
C THR A 303 -19.09 5.79 8.64
N GLN A 304 -18.44 4.77 9.24
CA GLN A 304 -19.03 3.95 10.29
C GLN A 304 -18.57 4.36 11.70
N HIS A 305 -17.62 5.29 11.81
CA HIS A 305 -17.09 5.74 13.08
C HIS A 305 -18.17 6.51 13.86
N PRO A 306 -18.41 6.24 15.16
CA PRO A 306 -19.51 6.84 15.93
C PRO A 306 -19.56 8.38 15.89
N ILE A 307 -18.37 9.00 15.93
CA ILE A 307 -18.17 10.45 15.93
C ILE A 307 -17.89 10.99 14.52
N LEU A 308 -16.89 10.44 13.83
CA LEU A 308 -16.37 10.99 12.58
C LEU A 308 -17.30 10.78 11.37
N CYS A 309 -18.34 9.95 11.47
CA CYS A 309 -19.30 9.78 10.38
C CYS A 309 -20.19 11.02 10.14
N GLN A 310 -20.26 11.93 11.11
CA GLN A 310 -21.10 13.14 11.05
C GLN A 310 -20.36 14.37 10.55
N VAL A 311 -19.05 14.25 10.34
CA VAL A 311 -18.20 15.37 9.92
C VAL A 311 -17.79 15.23 8.46
N PRO A 312 -17.50 16.35 7.80
CA PRO A 312 -16.96 16.33 6.45
C PRO A 312 -15.69 15.49 6.36
N ILE A 313 -15.59 14.69 5.29
CA ILE A 313 -14.40 13.92 4.96
C ILE A 313 -13.71 14.59 3.78
N ILE A 314 -12.43 14.93 3.94
CA ILE A 314 -11.58 15.46 2.88
C ILE A 314 -10.51 14.42 2.56
N VAL A 315 -10.32 14.12 1.28
CA VAL A 315 -9.29 13.16 0.86
C VAL A 315 -8.08 13.93 0.35
N PHE A 316 -6.90 13.62 0.90
CA PHE A 316 -5.61 14.13 0.45
C PHE A 316 -4.81 13.00 -0.20
N GLY A 317 -4.18 13.27 -1.34
CA GLY A 317 -3.32 12.31 -2.01
C GLY A 317 -2.10 12.94 -2.69
N GLN A 318 -0.92 12.40 -2.39
CA GLN A 318 0.35 12.81 -3.00
C GLN A 318 0.86 11.75 -3.98
N SER A 319 1.28 12.15 -5.18
CA SER A 319 1.90 11.25 -6.17
C SER A 319 1.02 10.03 -6.47
N LEU A 320 1.47 8.79 -6.21
CA LEU A 320 0.63 7.58 -6.27
C LEU A 320 -0.66 7.72 -5.43
N GLY A 321 -0.57 8.30 -4.23
CA GLY A 321 -1.71 8.55 -3.37
C GLY A 321 -2.74 9.50 -3.98
N GLY A 322 -2.33 10.40 -4.87
CA GLY A 322 -3.26 11.23 -5.66
C GLY A 322 -4.10 10.39 -6.63
N ALA A 323 -3.51 9.38 -7.27
CA ALA A 323 -4.26 8.46 -8.14
C ALA A 323 -5.21 7.55 -7.34
N VAL A 324 -4.80 7.13 -6.14
CA VAL A 324 -5.65 6.41 -5.18
C VAL A 324 -6.82 7.28 -4.71
N ALA A 325 -6.55 8.53 -4.35
CA ALA A 325 -7.54 9.50 -3.91
C ALA A 325 -8.58 9.79 -5.01
N ILE A 326 -8.15 10.07 -6.24
CA ILE A 326 -9.06 10.28 -7.39
C ILE A 326 -9.95 9.06 -7.59
N ASP A 327 -9.38 7.85 -7.53
CA ASP A 327 -10.18 6.62 -7.66
C ASP A 327 -11.24 6.49 -6.57
N LEU A 328 -10.86 6.70 -5.32
CA LEU A 328 -11.77 6.64 -4.18
C LEU A 328 -12.91 7.64 -4.35
N VAL A 329 -12.60 8.91 -4.56
CA VAL A 329 -13.60 9.99 -4.65
C VAL A 329 -14.51 9.81 -5.85
N SER A 330 -14.00 9.33 -6.99
CA SER A 330 -14.81 9.07 -8.19
C SER A 330 -15.92 8.04 -8.00
N ARG A 331 -15.86 7.24 -6.92
CA ARG A 331 -16.84 6.21 -6.57
C ARG A 331 -17.66 6.54 -5.33
N ASN A 332 -17.31 7.62 -4.63
CA ASN A 332 -17.87 7.99 -3.32
C ASN A 332 -18.11 9.51 -3.24
N THR A 333 -18.70 10.07 -4.31
CA THR A 333 -18.88 11.52 -4.43
C THR A 333 -19.90 12.09 -3.44
N THR A 334 -20.71 11.22 -2.81
CA THR A 334 -21.73 11.58 -1.81
C THR A 334 -21.17 11.57 -0.39
N GLU A 335 -20.12 10.81 -0.14
CA GLU A 335 -19.50 10.63 1.18
C GLU A 335 -18.31 11.59 1.38
N VAL A 336 -17.67 12.02 0.30
CA VAL A 336 -16.49 12.88 0.34
C VAL A 336 -16.87 14.34 0.07
N SER A 337 -16.42 15.24 0.94
CA SER A 337 -16.73 16.67 0.87
C SER A 337 -15.74 17.48 0.03
N ALA A 338 -14.49 17.04 -0.08
CA ALA A 338 -13.47 17.68 -0.92
C ALA A 338 -12.28 16.76 -1.22
N LEU A 339 -11.51 17.11 -2.26
CA LEU A 339 -10.30 16.40 -2.68
C LEU A 339 -9.11 17.37 -2.77
N ILE A 340 -7.98 16.99 -2.19
CA ILE A 340 -6.70 17.71 -2.29
C ILE A 340 -5.67 16.79 -2.97
N LEU A 341 -5.04 17.28 -4.02
CA LEU A 341 -4.06 16.53 -4.83
C LEU A 341 -2.74 17.26 -4.87
N GLU A 342 -1.65 16.53 -4.62
CA GLU A 342 -0.29 17.03 -4.73
C GLU A 342 0.51 16.18 -5.74
N ASN A 343 1.10 16.85 -6.73
CA ASN A 343 2.10 16.27 -7.64
C ASN A 343 1.76 14.87 -8.18
N THR A 344 0.52 14.69 -8.65
CA THR A 344 0.01 13.40 -9.16
C THR A 344 -0.10 13.37 -10.68
N PHE A 345 -0.41 12.19 -11.23
CA PHE A 345 -0.29 11.90 -12.64
C PHE A 345 -1.63 11.55 -13.31
N MET A 346 -1.72 11.83 -14.62
CA MET A 346 -2.89 11.47 -15.45
C MET A 346 -3.13 9.96 -15.52
N SER A 347 -2.04 9.20 -15.66
CA SER A 347 -2.00 7.75 -15.54
C SER A 347 -0.55 7.26 -15.48
N ILE A 348 -0.29 6.05 -15.00
CA ILE A 348 1.06 5.46 -15.05
C ILE A 348 1.55 5.30 -16.51
N PRO A 349 0.75 4.79 -17.48
CA PRO A 349 1.17 4.76 -18.87
C PRO A 349 1.57 6.14 -19.42
N ALA A 350 0.81 7.20 -19.08
CA ALA A 350 1.16 8.56 -19.47
C ALA A 350 2.49 9.00 -18.84
N LEU A 351 2.67 8.76 -17.54
CA LEU A 351 3.91 9.08 -16.83
C LEU A 351 5.12 8.34 -17.41
N VAL A 352 4.99 7.05 -17.72
CA VAL A 352 6.06 6.23 -18.32
C VAL A 352 6.46 6.73 -19.71
N ARG A 353 5.52 7.24 -20.51
CA ARG A 353 5.83 7.88 -21.81
C ARG A 353 6.71 9.12 -21.67
N ASP A 354 6.60 9.79 -20.53
CA ASP A 354 7.27 11.06 -20.26
C ASP A 354 8.60 10.88 -19.50
N TRP A 355 8.90 9.66 -19.05
CA TRP A 355 10.17 9.35 -18.42
C TRP A 355 11.31 9.46 -19.46
N PRO A 356 12.46 10.06 -19.14
CA PRO A 356 13.65 10.11 -20.02
C PRO A 356 14.28 8.74 -20.41
N SER A 357 13.59 7.62 -20.19
CA SER A 357 14.05 6.26 -20.49
C SER A 357 13.41 5.73 -21.78
N PRO A 358 14.08 4.87 -22.57
CA PRO A 358 13.55 4.32 -23.83
C PRO A 358 12.34 3.38 -23.64
N ILE A 359 11.78 3.26 -22.44
CA ILE A 359 10.61 2.43 -22.12
C ILE A 359 9.27 3.09 -22.49
N GLY A 360 9.25 4.38 -22.83
CA GLY A 360 8.02 5.12 -23.17
C GLY A 360 7.11 4.43 -24.21
N PRO A 361 7.64 3.92 -25.34
CA PRO A 361 6.87 3.17 -26.33
C PRO A 361 6.24 1.86 -25.82
N LEU A 362 6.71 1.35 -24.68
CA LEU A 362 6.26 0.11 -24.05
C LEU A 362 5.23 0.37 -22.92
N SER A 363 4.82 1.62 -22.71
CA SER A 363 3.78 2.02 -21.74
C SER A 363 2.45 1.26 -21.87
N PHE A 364 2.12 0.72 -23.06
CA PHE A 364 0.92 -0.11 -23.24
C PHE A 364 0.97 -1.44 -22.47
N LEU A 365 2.16 -1.90 -22.07
CA LEU A 365 2.35 -3.09 -21.24
C LEU A 365 2.06 -2.82 -19.76
N CYS A 366 1.83 -1.57 -19.35
CA CYS A 366 1.49 -1.24 -17.97
C CYS A 366 0.18 -1.91 -17.53
N THR A 367 0.27 -2.75 -16.49
CA THR A 367 -0.84 -3.44 -15.83
C THR A 367 -1.35 -2.67 -14.61
N GLN A 368 -0.46 -1.91 -13.95
CA GLN A 368 -0.83 -0.91 -12.96
C GLN A 368 -1.07 0.40 -13.73
N ARG A 369 -2.32 0.69 -14.09
CA ARG A 369 -2.66 1.76 -15.03
C ARG A 369 -2.96 3.07 -14.31
N TRP A 370 -3.75 3.01 -13.25
CA TRP A 370 -4.22 4.18 -12.51
C TRP A 370 -4.73 5.32 -13.43
N PRO A 371 -5.83 5.11 -14.18
CA PRO A 371 -6.36 6.09 -15.15
C PRO A 371 -7.04 7.29 -14.47
N SER A 372 -6.28 8.09 -13.72
CA SER A 372 -6.73 9.28 -13.00
C SER A 372 -7.46 10.27 -13.91
N ILE A 373 -7.00 10.46 -15.14
CA ILE A 373 -7.61 11.37 -16.12
C ILE A 373 -9.06 10.99 -16.46
N ASN A 374 -9.39 9.70 -16.50
CA ASN A 374 -10.75 9.23 -16.75
C ASN A 374 -11.60 9.26 -15.48
N ARG A 375 -10.98 8.96 -14.32
CA ARG A 375 -11.68 8.87 -13.03
C ARG A 375 -12.03 10.25 -12.48
N ILE A 376 -11.17 11.24 -12.68
CA ILE A 376 -11.43 12.60 -12.21
C ILE A 376 -12.65 13.23 -12.88
N CYS A 377 -12.95 12.91 -14.14
CA CYS A 377 -14.17 13.34 -14.83
C CYS A 377 -15.46 12.82 -14.19
N LYS A 378 -15.39 11.73 -13.40
CA LYS A 378 -16.55 11.11 -12.74
C LYS A 378 -16.85 11.68 -11.35
N ILE A 379 -15.97 12.51 -10.81
CA ILE A 379 -16.21 13.18 -9.52
C ILE A 379 -17.28 14.27 -9.73
N SER A 380 -18.26 14.38 -8.82
CA SER A 380 -19.31 15.41 -8.93
C SER A 380 -18.69 16.82 -8.94
N LYS A 381 -19.39 17.78 -9.57
CA LYS A 381 -19.02 19.20 -9.47
C LYS A 381 -19.16 19.73 -8.04
N ASP A 382 -19.99 19.09 -7.22
CA ASP A 382 -20.22 19.48 -5.83
C ASP A 382 -19.07 19.11 -4.90
N VAL A 383 -18.14 18.25 -5.36
CA VAL A 383 -16.92 17.92 -4.63
C VAL A 383 -15.80 18.84 -5.14
N PRO A 384 -15.40 19.86 -4.36
CA PRO A 384 -14.38 20.79 -4.78
C PRO A 384 -13.00 20.12 -4.77
N ILE A 385 -12.15 20.47 -5.73
CA ILE A 385 -10.80 19.90 -5.88
C ILE A 385 -9.74 21.00 -5.75
N LEU A 386 -8.79 20.81 -4.82
CA LEU A 386 -7.54 21.56 -4.76
C LEU A 386 -6.42 20.75 -5.44
N MET A 387 -5.69 21.37 -6.36
CA MET A 387 -4.52 20.82 -7.02
C MET A 387 -3.29 21.68 -6.73
N LEU A 388 -2.26 21.06 -6.17
CA LEU A 388 -0.98 21.68 -5.80
C LEU A 388 0.11 21.04 -6.68
N SER A 389 0.77 21.85 -7.51
CA SER A 389 1.80 21.39 -8.44
C SER A 389 3.11 22.13 -8.23
N GLY A 390 4.19 21.41 -7.92
CA GLY A 390 5.54 21.95 -8.01
C GLY A 390 5.88 22.24 -9.47
N ASP A 391 6.43 23.41 -9.78
CA ASP A 391 6.73 23.85 -11.15
C ASP A 391 8.00 23.21 -11.73
N LYS A 392 8.89 22.70 -10.87
CA LYS A 392 10.14 22.01 -11.18
C LYS A 392 10.08 20.51 -10.84
N ASP A 393 8.88 19.94 -10.76
CA ASP A 393 8.72 18.50 -10.53
C ASP A 393 9.27 17.70 -11.72
N MET A 394 10.34 16.95 -11.48
CA MET A 394 10.99 16.09 -12.47
C MET A 394 10.58 14.61 -12.34
N VAL A 395 9.86 14.24 -11.28
CA VAL A 395 9.34 12.89 -11.06
C VAL A 395 7.98 12.76 -11.74
N VAL A 396 7.09 13.73 -11.52
CA VAL A 396 5.81 13.85 -12.18
C VAL A 396 5.75 15.22 -12.86
N PRO A 397 6.14 15.31 -14.15
CA PRO A 397 6.18 16.60 -14.85
C PRO A 397 4.87 17.40 -14.72
N PRO A 398 4.92 18.74 -14.51
CA PRO A 398 3.74 19.57 -14.22
C PRO A 398 2.61 19.47 -15.25
N LYS A 399 2.92 19.07 -16.48
CA LYS A 399 1.92 18.78 -17.52
C LYS A 399 0.87 17.76 -17.08
N HIS A 400 1.19 16.82 -16.18
CA HIS A 400 0.20 15.87 -15.68
C HIS A 400 -0.87 16.53 -14.81
N MET A 401 -0.47 17.40 -13.89
CA MET A 401 -1.39 18.17 -13.07
C MET A 401 -2.22 19.12 -13.95
N ARG A 402 -1.62 19.76 -14.97
CA ARG A 402 -2.37 20.53 -15.98
C ARG A 402 -3.44 19.70 -16.69
N GLY A 403 -3.08 18.52 -17.18
CA GLY A 403 -4.04 17.65 -17.87
C GLY A 403 -5.18 17.22 -16.95
N LEU A 404 -4.87 16.89 -15.69
CA LEU A 404 -5.89 16.60 -14.68
C LEU A 404 -6.80 17.79 -14.42
N TRP A 405 -6.26 19.01 -14.34
CA TRP A 405 -7.05 20.23 -14.18
C TRP A 405 -8.03 20.46 -15.33
N VAL A 406 -7.57 20.27 -16.57
CA VAL A 406 -8.43 20.39 -17.76
C VAL A 406 -9.55 19.34 -17.72
N ALA A 407 -9.21 18.07 -17.42
CA ALA A 407 -10.21 17.02 -17.28
C ALA A 407 -11.19 17.30 -16.13
N ALA A 408 -10.69 17.80 -14.99
CA ALA A 408 -11.49 18.19 -13.84
C ALA A 408 -12.53 19.27 -14.20
N ARG A 409 -12.21 20.20 -15.11
CA ARG A 409 -13.18 21.22 -15.58
C ARG A 409 -14.32 20.65 -16.43
N SER A 410 -14.17 19.44 -16.94
CA SER A 410 -15.20 18.74 -17.74
C SER A 410 -16.15 17.85 -16.90
N ARG A 411 -15.95 17.78 -15.57
CA ARG A 411 -16.83 17.05 -14.64
C ARG A 411 -18.27 17.47 -14.81
N GLY A 412 -19.23 16.58 -14.58
CA GLY A 412 -20.67 16.90 -14.56
C GLY A 412 -21.30 17.36 -15.88
N ASN A 413 -20.62 17.19 -17.02
CA ASN A 413 -21.28 17.18 -18.31
C ASN A 413 -21.82 15.76 -18.51
N GLU A 414 -23.15 15.60 -18.66
CA GLU A 414 -23.78 14.32 -18.97
C GLU A 414 -23.12 13.75 -20.24
N GLN A 415 -22.35 12.68 -20.08
CA GLN A 415 -21.95 11.83 -21.19
C GLN A 415 -22.93 10.66 -21.17
N GLU A 416 -23.79 10.57 -22.20
CA GLU A 416 -24.54 9.35 -22.49
C GLU A 416 -23.53 8.19 -22.53
N ASP A 417 -23.78 7.15 -21.73
CA ASP A 417 -22.91 5.99 -21.60
C ASP A 417 -23.18 5.03 -22.75
N ASP A 418 -22.62 5.31 -23.93
CA ASP A 418 -22.62 4.44 -25.10
C ASP A 418 -21.36 3.55 -25.19
N GLY A 419 -20.64 3.38 -24.07
CA GLY A 419 -19.57 2.39 -23.94
C GLY A 419 -18.27 2.72 -24.69
N ALA A 420 -18.13 3.93 -25.22
CA ALA A 420 -16.91 4.39 -25.90
C ALA A 420 -16.42 5.73 -25.32
N THR A 421 -15.31 5.68 -24.58
CA THR A 421 -14.31 6.73 -24.33
C THR A 421 -14.77 8.20 -24.20
N CYS A 422 -14.41 8.83 -23.06
CA CYS A 422 -14.40 10.29 -22.85
C CYS A 422 -14.06 11.07 -24.12
N SER A 423 -14.77 12.20 -24.37
CA SER A 423 -14.54 13.28 -25.35
C SER A 423 -13.43 13.05 -26.40
N PRO A 424 -13.64 13.29 -27.71
CA PRO A 424 -12.62 13.12 -28.75
C PRO A 424 -11.22 13.63 -28.35
N PHE A 425 -11.18 14.79 -27.67
CA PHE A 425 -10.00 15.42 -27.08
C PHE A 425 -9.28 14.57 -26.00
N LEU A 426 -10.02 13.96 -25.08
CA LEU A 426 -9.50 13.06 -24.05
C LEU A 426 -9.14 11.67 -24.59
N SER A 427 -9.87 11.17 -25.59
CA SER A 427 -9.52 9.92 -26.29
C SER A 427 -8.16 10.05 -27.01
N PHE A 428 -7.86 11.24 -27.52
CA PHE A 428 -6.64 11.52 -28.25
C PHE A 428 -5.40 11.46 -27.35
N LEU A 429 -5.43 12.10 -26.17
CA LEU A 429 -4.34 12.09 -25.17
C LEU A 429 -3.96 10.67 -24.68
N CYS A 430 -4.87 9.71 -24.85
CA CYS A 430 -4.70 8.31 -24.44
C CYS A 430 -4.40 7.32 -25.59
N LYS A 431 -4.43 7.73 -26.87
CA LYS A 431 -4.17 6.79 -27.98
C LYS A 431 -2.68 6.49 -28.17
N PRO A 432 -2.28 5.21 -28.33
CA PRO A 432 -0.95 4.86 -28.78
C PRO A 432 -0.79 5.20 -30.27
N GLY A 433 0.29 5.91 -30.61
CA GLY A 433 0.59 6.34 -31.98
C GLY A 433 0.58 5.17 -32.96
N ARG A 434 -0.34 5.19 -33.94
CA ARG A 434 -0.32 4.25 -35.06
C ARG A 434 0.79 4.64 -36.03
N ARG A 435 1.69 3.69 -36.28
CA ARG A 435 2.58 3.70 -37.45
C ARG A 435 1.72 3.61 -38.72
N SER A 436 1.90 4.56 -39.62
CA SER A 436 1.38 4.55 -40.99
C SER A 436 2.15 3.56 -41.87
N LYS A 437 1.44 2.94 -42.83
CA LYS A 437 1.92 2.46 -44.16
C LYS A 437 0.81 1.66 -44.90
N PRO A 438 0.84 1.51 -46.24
CA PRO A 438 0.57 2.55 -47.24
C PRO A 438 -0.53 2.13 -48.25
N ASP A 439 -0.93 3.08 -49.10
CA ASP A 439 -1.61 2.95 -50.40
C ASP A 439 -2.93 2.16 -50.52
N VAL A 440 -4.04 2.90 -50.61
CA VAL A 440 -5.08 2.64 -51.62
C VAL A 440 -5.56 3.99 -52.17
N VAL A 441 -5.31 4.18 -53.46
CA VAL A 441 -5.77 5.30 -54.29
C VAL A 441 -7.27 5.16 -54.54
N ILE A 442 -8.06 6.18 -54.20
CA ILE A 442 -9.32 6.48 -54.87
C ILE A 442 -9.40 8.00 -55.04
N ASP A 443 -9.18 8.44 -56.28
CA ASP A 443 -9.47 9.80 -56.75
C ASP A 443 -10.98 10.01 -56.86
N VAL A 444 -11.50 11.02 -56.18
CA VAL A 444 -12.61 11.84 -56.68
C VAL A 444 -12.38 13.29 -56.23
N GLU A 445 -12.22 14.18 -57.22
CA GLU A 445 -12.00 15.61 -57.07
C GLU A 445 -13.14 16.35 -56.35
N ALA A 446 -12.74 17.43 -55.67
CA ALA A 446 -13.53 18.33 -54.82
C ALA A 446 -14.56 19.19 -55.59
N PRO A 447 -15.43 19.93 -54.86
CA PRO A 447 -15.04 21.32 -54.60
C PRO A 447 -15.40 21.82 -53.20
N GLY A 448 -14.54 22.71 -52.66
CA GLY A 448 -14.84 23.59 -51.54
C GLY A 448 -13.94 23.38 -50.33
N GLY A 449 -12.77 24.04 -50.33
CA GLY A 449 -11.78 23.93 -49.27
C GLY A 449 -12.26 24.45 -47.92
N ALA A 450 -12.06 23.63 -46.89
CA ALA A 450 -11.71 24.07 -45.55
C ALA A 450 -10.44 23.29 -45.19
N GLN A 451 -9.32 24.01 -45.02
CA GLN A 451 -8.09 23.47 -44.47
C GLN A 451 -8.42 22.91 -43.08
N ALA A 452 -8.16 21.61 -42.87
CA ALA A 452 -8.07 21.04 -41.54
C ALA A 452 -6.70 21.44 -40.99
N ASP A 453 -6.68 22.46 -40.15
CA ASP A 453 -5.47 22.91 -39.45
C ASP A 453 -4.95 21.80 -38.50
N GLU A 454 -3.66 21.52 -38.59
CA GLU A 454 -2.91 20.50 -37.84
C GLU A 454 -2.62 20.90 -36.37
N ASP A 455 -3.55 21.57 -35.68
CA ASP A 455 -3.23 22.36 -34.47
C ASP A 455 -3.90 21.89 -33.14
N GLU A 456 -4.27 20.61 -32.99
CA GLU A 456 -5.03 20.15 -31.79
C GLU A 456 -4.25 19.42 -30.66
N ASP A 457 -2.94 19.19 -30.75
CA ASP A 457 -2.24 18.27 -29.83
C ASP A 457 -1.17 18.83 -28.89
N ASP A 458 -1.14 20.15 -28.71
CA ASP A 458 -0.10 20.75 -27.88
C ASP A 458 -0.61 21.16 -26.50
N LEU A 459 -0.58 20.22 -25.54
CA LEU A 459 -0.82 20.51 -24.11
C LEU A 459 0.23 21.50 -23.52
N SER A 460 1.31 21.83 -24.25
CA SER A 460 2.23 22.90 -23.86
C SER A 460 1.67 24.30 -24.13
N LYS A 461 0.64 24.41 -24.99
CA LYS A 461 -0.09 25.66 -25.28
C LYS A 461 -1.20 25.99 -24.26
N LEU A 462 -1.52 25.08 -23.33
CA LEU A 462 -2.41 25.39 -22.21
C LEU A 462 -1.75 26.45 -21.33
N GLU A 463 -2.26 27.68 -21.41
CA GLU A 463 -1.84 28.79 -20.56
C GLU A 463 -1.84 28.33 -19.09
N SER A 464 -0.77 28.67 -18.40
CA SER A 464 -0.48 28.24 -17.04
C SER A 464 -0.71 29.39 -16.07
N PRO A 465 -1.88 29.53 -15.43
CA PRO A 465 -2.10 30.64 -14.52
C PRO A 465 -1.51 30.29 -13.16
N ALA A 466 -0.96 31.31 -12.49
CA ALA A 466 -0.37 31.19 -11.16
C ALA A 466 -1.33 30.54 -10.14
N SER A 467 -2.63 30.90 -10.22
CA SER A 467 -3.72 30.28 -9.46
C SER A 467 -5.03 30.40 -10.25
N ILE A 468 -5.83 29.34 -10.35
CA ILE A 468 -7.19 29.40 -10.94
C ILE A 468 -8.20 28.90 -9.92
N TRP A 469 -9.17 29.75 -9.57
CA TRP A 469 -10.36 29.37 -8.81
C TRP A 469 -11.60 29.42 -9.72
N ASN A 470 -12.41 28.36 -9.74
CA ASN A 470 -13.58 28.27 -10.65
C ASN A 470 -14.93 27.98 -9.96
N GLY A 471 -15.15 28.50 -8.75
CA GLY A 471 -16.41 28.31 -8.03
C GLY A 471 -16.47 27.04 -7.18
N GLY A 472 -15.31 26.47 -6.86
CA GLY A 472 -15.14 25.34 -5.95
C GLY A 472 -13.73 24.77 -6.08
N ASP A 473 -13.24 24.58 -7.30
CA ASP A 473 -11.90 24.06 -7.51
C ASP A 473 -10.84 25.14 -7.48
N LEU A 474 -9.64 24.75 -7.05
CA LEU A 474 -8.44 25.58 -7.01
C LEU A 474 -7.26 24.82 -7.63
N PHE A 475 -6.58 25.44 -8.58
CA PHE A 475 -5.26 25.00 -9.03
C PHE A 475 -4.21 26.01 -8.59
N GLN A 476 -3.10 25.54 -8.01
CA GLN A 476 -1.99 26.37 -7.57
C GLN A 476 -0.65 25.75 -7.99
N TYR A 477 0.18 26.56 -8.65
CA TYR A 477 1.60 26.24 -8.81
C TYR A 477 2.40 26.73 -7.61
N ILE A 478 3.37 25.92 -7.19
CA ILE A 478 4.29 26.26 -6.12
C ILE A 478 5.66 26.51 -6.75
N ALA A 479 5.99 27.79 -6.93
CA ALA A 479 7.13 28.21 -7.72
C ALA A 479 8.47 27.79 -7.09
N GLY A 480 9.40 27.31 -7.92
CA GLY A 480 10.71 26.87 -7.49
C GLY A 480 10.77 25.51 -6.79
N THR A 481 9.66 24.77 -6.71
CA THR A 481 9.59 23.48 -5.98
C THR A 481 9.47 22.28 -6.91
N GLY A 482 10.02 21.15 -6.46
CA GLY A 482 9.91 19.84 -7.09
C GLY A 482 9.04 18.88 -6.28
N HIS A 483 9.13 17.59 -6.60
CA HIS A 483 8.19 16.55 -6.14
C HIS A 483 8.04 16.44 -4.61
N GLU A 484 9.16 16.55 -3.88
CA GLU A 484 9.23 16.22 -2.45
C GLU A 484 9.25 17.45 -1.54
N ASN A 485 9.51 18.65 -2.08
CA ASN A 485 9.67 19.87 -1.29
C ASN A 485 8.56 20.91 -1.53
N THR A 486 7.51 20.54 -2.26
CA THR A 486 6.36 21.41 -2.52
C THR A 486 5.70 21.88 -1.21
N CYS A 487 5.58 20.98 -0.23
CA CYS A 487 5.02 21.28 1.09
C CYS A 487 5.91 22.15 2.00
N LEU A 488 7.15 22.45 1.60
CA LEU A 488 8.04 23.35 2.37
C LEU A 488 7.81 24.82 2.05
N ASP A 489 7.14 25.13 0.94
CA ASP A 489 6.82 26.51 0.57
C ASP A 489 5.59 27.02 1.34
N GLU A 490 5.63 28.26 1.81
CA GLU A 490 4.51 28.83 2.59
C GLU A 490 3.21 28.93 1.78
N SER A 491 3.29 29.19 0.48
CA SER A 491 2.12 29.35 -0.40
C SER A 491 1.31 28.06 -0.50
N TYR A 492 1.95 26.90 -0.33
CA TYR A 492 1.29 25.59 -0.28
C TYR A 492 0.27 25.53 0.85
N TRP A 493 0.69 25.89 2.07
CA TRP A 493 -0.18 25.84 3.25
C TRP A 493 -1.22 26.95 3.26
N VAL A 494 -0.90 28.13 2.71
CA VAL A 494 -1.87 29.21 2.50
C VAL A 494 -2.99 28.76 1.55
N ALA A 495 -2.65 28.07 0.46
CA ALA A 495 -3.64 27.54 -0.49
C ALA A 495 -4.55 26.49 0.16
N ILE A 496 -3.98 25.53 0.90
CA ILE A 496 -4.76 24.52 1.63
C ILE A 496 -5.71 25.16 2.65
N ARG A 497 -5.20 26.08 3.48
CA ARG A 497 -6.03 26.75 4.49
C ARG A 497 -7.17 27.53 3.84
N THR A 498 -6.85 28.31 2.80
CA THR A 498 -7.85 29.08 2.04
C THR A 498 -8.92 28.18 1.43
N PHE A 499 -8.52 27.03 0.90
CA PHE A 499 -9.43 26.04 0.34
C PHE A 499 -10.36 25.48 1.42
N ILE A 500 -9.81 24.98 2.52
CA ILE A 500 -10.60 24.41 3.64
C ILE A 500 -11.57 25.44 4.23
N ASP A 501 -11.12 26.67 4.50
CA ASP A 501 -11.96 27.74 5.06
C ASP A 501 -13.15 28.09 4.13
N ARG A 502 -12.94 27.97 2.82
CA ARG A 502 -13.97 28.27 1.81
C ARG A 502 -14.98 27.15 1.57
N LEU A 503 -14.67 25.92 1.97
CA LEU A 503 -15.64 24.82 1.86
C LEU A 503 -16.90 25.08 2.69
N ARG A 504 -16.88 26.06 3.64
CA ARG A 504 -18.01 26.43 4.51
C ARG A 504 -18.71 25.22 5.10
N LEU A 505 -17.90 24.21 5.43
CA LEU A 505 -18.41 22.93 5.85
C LEU A 505 -19.27 23.13 7.10
N PRO A 506 -20.45 22.49 7.18
CA PRO A 506 -21.31 22.61 8.35
C PRO A 506 -20.56 21.99 9.54
N LEU A 507 -19.85 22.83 10.29
CA LEU A 507 -19.40 22.46 11.62
C LEU A 507 -20.68 22.14 12.40
N ILE A 508 -20.71 21.00 13.10
CA ILE A 508 -21.82 20.71 14.02
C ILE A 508 -21.93 21.93 14.93
N ARG A 509 -23.07 22.64 14.85
CA ARG A 509 -23.35 23.82 15.67
C ARG A 509 -23.11 23.42 17.12
N THR A 510 -22.05 23.94 17.71
CA THR A 510 -21.85 23.86 19.16
C THR A 510 -23.11 24.41 19.82
N TYR A 511 -23.56 23.72 20.86
CA TYR A 511 -24.69 24.13 21.69
C TYR A 511 -24.57 25.62 21.99
N SER A 512 -25.46 26.43 21.40
CA SER A 512 -25.66 27.81 21.81
C SER A 512 -25.95 27.82 23.30
N ASN A 513 -25.21 28.62 24.06
CA ASN A 513 -25.52 29.05 25.41
C ASN A 513 -27.03 29.04 25.68
N GLN A 514 -27.52 28.02 26.38
CA GLN A 514 -28.79 28.10 27.08
C GLN A 514 -28.50 28.15 28.58
N GLY A 515 -28.67 29.35 29.14
CA GLY A 515 -29.18 29.50 30.50
C GLY A 515 -28.16 29.76 31.62
N SER A 516 -27.76 31.03 31.79
CA SER A 516 -27.72 31.61 33.13
C SER A 516 -28.28 33.04 33.11
N SER A 517 -29.60 33.11 32.99
CA SER A 517 -30.38 34.25 33.45
C SER A 517 -31.39 33.73 34.48
N THR A 518 -30.97 33.71 35.74
CA THR A 518 -31.77 34.02 36.94
C THR A 518 -30.81 34.14 38.11
#